data_AF-A0A2E7N1H9-F1
#
_entry.id   AF-A0A2E7N1H9-F1
#
_cell.length_a   1.000
_cell.length_b   1.000
_cell.length_c   1.000
_cell.angle_alpha   90.00
_cell.angle_beta   90.00
_cell.angle_gamma   90.00
#
_symmetry.space_group_name_H-M   'P 1'
#
loop_
_entity.id
_entity.type
_entity.pdbx_description
1 polymer ?
#
loop_
_entity_poly.entity_id
_entity_poly.type
_entity_poly.pdbx_seq_one_letter_code
_entity_poly.pdbx_strand_id
1 'polypeptide(L)'
;MTNRFKVTDYDIIYLSYDEPNAEKNYADLCSKVPWAKRIHGVEGSDAAHKACAEISETDRFITVDGDNIIDPKFIQQVIDFDEHEDLQHSVISWAGYNVVNGLMYGNGGLKCWPKKFVLNMRTHENADPNNAHAQVDFCWDINYIQMNSCFSYVYNNHTAQQAWRAGFREGVKMALDRGVRVTKEEFANLHWKNLHRLYIWLTVGSDAKNGLWAIYGAREGLYKTMATEWDYINVRDFEYLNNYWNEQVKIEEENLLDAVKKLGSKLLNELDVPIPVDPFSEEQSKFFKTVYQNPGRMANQFIDIER
;
A
#
# COMPACT_ATOMS: atom_id res chain seq x y z
N MET A 1 12.54 -4.92 32.66
CA MET A 1 11.06 -4.91 32.68
C MET A 1 10.62 -5.11 31.24
N THR A 2 9.80 -6.11 30.93
CA THR A 2 9.41 -6.38 29.53
C THR A 2 8.60 -5.22 28.96
N ASN A 3 9.06 -4.64 27.84
CA ASN A 3 8.33 -3.62 27.08
C ASN A 3 7.21 -4.29 26.29
N ARG A 4 6.12 -4.62 27.00
CA ARG A 4 4.95 -5.27 26.40
C ARG A 4 4.07 -4.22 25.73
N PHE A 5 3.93 -4.34 24.42
CA PHE A 5 2.99 -3.57 23.60
C PHE A 5 1.64 -4.28 23.53
N LYS A 6 0.53 -3.56 23.71
CA LYS A 6 -0.82 -4.08 23.52
C LYS A 6 -1.61 -3.14 22.63
N VAL A 7 -2.28 -3.67 21.61
CA VAL A 7 -3.07 -2.86 20.67
C VAL A 7 -4.15 -2.04 21.40
N THR A 8 -4.78 -2.60 22.44
CA THR A 8 -5.83 -1.93 23.22
C THR A 8 -5.38 -0.70 24.01
N ASP A 9 -4.07 -0.53 24.21
CA ASP A 9 -3.54 0.56 25.03
C ASP A 9 -3.36 1.86 24.21
N TYR A 10 -3.61 1.82 22.89
CA TYR A 10 -3.37 2.92 21.95
C TYR A 10 -4.65 3.34 21.22
N ASP A 11 -4.67 4.60 20.77
CA ASP A 11 -5.74 5.07 19.89
C ASP A 11 -5.70 4.33 18.55
N ILE A 12 -6.86 3.88 18.09
CA ILE A 12 -7.05 3.36 16.72
C ILE A 12 -7.78 4.44 15.93
N ILE A 13 -7.14 4.91 14.86
CA ILE A 13 -7.59 6.02 14.05
C ILE A 13 -7.87 5.51 12.64
N TYR A 14 -9.13 5.62 12.24
CA TYR A 14 -9.55 5.38 10.87
C TYR A 14 -9.18 6.57 10.00
N LEU A 15 -8.30 6.36 9.03
CA LEU A 15 -7.81 7.38 8.11
C LEU A 15 -8.40 7.14 6.73
N SER A 16 -9.29 8.03 6.29
CA SER A 16 -9.92 7.97 4.97
C SER A 16 -9.81 9.30 4.24
N TYR A 17 -9.86 9.26 2.92
CA TYR A 17 -9.85 10.45 2.08
C TYR A 17 -11.08 10.44 1.15
N ASP A 18 -11.02 9.72 0.04
CA ASP A 18 -12.08 9.63 -0.97
C ASP A 18 -12.45 8.17 -1.31
N GLU A 19 -12.10 7.21 -0.43
CA GLU A 19 -12.43 5.81 -0.66
C GLU A 19 -13.96 5.61 -0.65
N PRO A 20 -14.56 5.08 -1.72
CA PRO A 20 -16.01 4.96 -1.85
C PRO A 20 -16.63 3.95 -0.86
N ASN A 21 -15.81 3.05 -0.32
CA ASN A 21 -16.18 2.08 0.71
C ASN A 21 -15.88 2.57 2.15
N ALA A 22 -15.41 3.81 2.33
CA ALA A 22 -14.96 4.30 3.63
C ALA A 22 -16.04 4.25 4.71
N GLU A 23 -17.29 4.63 4.41
CA GLU A 23 -18.36 4.64 5.42
C GLU A 23 -18.71 3.24 5.92
N LYS A 24 -18.80 2.28 4.99
CA LYS A 24 -19.08 0.88 5.33
C LYS A 24 -17.97 0.30 6.21
N ASN A 25 -16.73 0.53 5.82
CA ASN A 25 -15.55 0.03 6.52
C ASN A 25 -15.39 0.71 7.90
N TYR A 26 -15.71 2.00 8.00
CA TYR A 26 -15.72 2.71 9.29
C TYR A 26 -16.78 2.16 10.24
N ALA A 27 -18.00 1.90 9.76
CA ALA A 27 -19.05 1.29 10.56
C ALA A 27 -18.65 -0.11 11.06
N ASP A 28 -17.99 -0.91 10.21
CA ASP A 28 -17.41 -2.20 10.59
C ASP A 28 -16.34 -2.04 11.67
N LEU A 29 -15.41 -1.10 11.53
CA LEU A 29 -14.40 -0.81 12.55
C LEU A 29 -15.02 -0.41 13.89
N CYS A 30 -15.98 0.51 13.89
CA CYS A 30 -16.68 0.95 15.11
C CYS A 30 -17.41 -0.20 15.83
N SER A 31 -17.91 -1.19 15.08
CA SER A 31 -18.52 -2.39 15.66
C SER A 31 -17.52 -3.28 16.42
N LYS A 32 -16.24 -3.21 16.05
CA LYS A 32 -15.13 -3.98 16.64
C LYS A 32 -14.37 -3.17 17.70
N VAL A 33 -14.22 -1.88 17.47
CA VAL A 33 -13.45 -0.92 18.27
C VAL A 33 -14.34 0.31 18.54
N PRO A 34 -15.19 0.29 19.58
CA PRO A 34 -16.12 1.39 19.86
C PRO A 34 -15.47 2.74 20.20
N TRP A 35 -14.18 2.74 20.54
CA TRP A 35 -13.39 3.95 20.82
C TRP A 35 -12.56 4.42 19.61
N ALA A 36 -12.76 3.82 18.43
CA ALA A 36 -12.06 4.25 17.23
C ALA A 36 -12.34 5.74 16.93
N LYS A 37 -11.29 6.47 16.61
CA LYS A 37 -11.36 7.86 16.14
C LYS A 37 -11.32 7.87 14.62
N ARG A 38 -11.71 8.99 14.00
CA ARG A 38 -11.69 9.14 12.54
C ARG A 38 -11.07 10.47 12.11
N ILE A 39 -10.21 10.38 11.10
CA ILE A 39 -9.78 11.49 10.26
C ILE A 39 -10.29 11.22 8.85
N HIS A 40 -10.91 12.23 8.24
CA HIS A 40 -11.52 12.09 6.91
C HIS A 40 -11.28 13.33 6.06
N GLY A 41 -10.94 13.12 4.78
CA GLY A 41 -10.91 14.19 3.77
C GLY A 41 -9.74 15.17 3.90
N VAL A 42 -8.68 14.79 4.63
CA VAL A 42 -7.45 15.59 4.70
C VAL A 42 -6.62 15.33 3.45
N GLU A 43 -6.36 16.38 2.68
CA GLU A 43 -5.53 16.34 1.49
C GLU A 43 -4.04 16.23 1.86
N GLY A 44 -3.31 15.40 1.13
CA GLY A 44 -1.89 15.16 1.38
C GLY A 44 -1.62 14.03 2.39
N SER A 45 -0.63 13.18 2.09
CA SER A 45 -0.33 12.03 2.93
C SER A 45 0.33 12.46 4.24
N ASP A 46 1.22 13.45 4.22
CA ASP A 46 1.90 13.93 5.42
C ASP A 46 0.93 14.66 6.36
N ALA A 47 0.08 15.52 5.80
CA ALA A 47 -0.97 16.24 6.53
C ALA A 47 -1.99 15.27 7.15
N ALA A 48 -2.43 14.25 6.42
CA ALA A 48 -3.35 13.23 6.92
C ALA A 48 -2.82 12.48 8.16
N HIS A 49 -1.55 12.04 8.13
CA HIS A 49 -0.94 11.36 9.28
C HIS A 49 -0.74 12.31 10.47
N LYS A 50 -0.40 13.59 10.22
CA LYS A 50 -0.32 14.61 11.27
C LYS A 50 -1.66 14.88 11.94
N ALA A 51 -2.74 14.96 11.16
CA ALA A 51 -4.09 15.08 11.71
C ALA A 51 -4.44 13.88 12.62
N CYS A 52 -4.04 12.66 12.26
CA CYS A 52 -4.17 11.49 13.16
C CYS A 52 -3.35 11.66 14.45
N ALA A 53 -2.10 12.11 14.34
CA ALA A 53 -1.24 12.33 15.49
C ALA A 53 -1.79 13.41 16.44
N GLU A 54 -2.39 14.47 15.90
CA GLU A 54 -2.97 15.57 16.68
C GLU A 54 -4.17 15.13 17.52
N ILE A 55 -5.07 14.30 16.97
CA ILE A 55 -6.25 13.81 17.70
C ILE A 55 -5.98 12.61 18.63
N SER A 56 -4.81 11.99 18.49
CA SER A 56 -4.38 10.92 19.40
C SER A 56 -4.14 11.49 20.80
N GLU A 57 -4.63 10.81 21.83
CA GLU A 57 -4.40 11.12 23.25
C GLU A 57 -3.28 10.25 23.84
N THR A 58 -2.80 9.27 23.08
CA THR A 58 -1.75 8.32 23.47
C THR A 58 -0.39 8.73 22.87
N ASP A 59 0.70 8.13 23.36
CA ASP A 59 2.06 8.41 22.89
C ASP A 59 2.36 7.77 21.53
N ARG A 60 1.55 6.77 21.14
CA ARG A 60 1.52 6.13 19.83
C ARG A 60 0.09 5.94 19.38
N PHE A 61 -0.15 5.89 18.07
CA PHE A 61 -1.48 5.62 17.54
C PHE A 61 -1.41 4.64 16.38
N ILE A 62 -2.50 3.92 16.15
CA ILE A 62 -2.63 2.95 15.07
C ILE A 62 -3.49 3.54 13.97
N THR A 63 -3.05 3.46 12.72
CA THR A 63 -3.86 3.86 11.56
C THR A 63 -4.50 2.64 10.90
N VAL A 64 -5.76 2.80 10.49
CA VAL A 64 -6.51 1.88 9.63
C VAL A 64 -6.93 2.66 8.38
N ASP A 65 -6.46 2.26 7.21
CA ASP A 65 -6.76 2.95 5.95
C ASP A 65 -8.24 2.79 5.54
N GLY A 66 -8.76 3.76 4.79
CA GLY A 66 -10.19 3.88 4.45
C GLY A 66 -10.76 2.74 3.60
N ASP A 67 -9.90 1.99 2.93
CA ASP A 67 -10.25 0.82 2.13
C ASP A 67 -10.01 -0.50 2.88
N ASN A 68 -9.65 -0.46 4.15
CA ASN A 68 -9.33 -1.66 4.92
C ASN A 68 -10.46 -2.14 5.84
N ILE A 69 -10.47 -3.45 6.07
CA ILE A 69 -11.25 -4.11 7.12
C ILE A 69 -10.28 -4.89 8.01
N ILE A 70 -10.33 -4.66 9.32
CA ILE A 70 -9.45 -5.36 10.26
C ILE A 70 -10.03 -6.72 10.69
N ASP A 71 -9.14 -7.69 10.93
CA ASP A 71 -9.47 -8.89 11.70
C ASP A 71 -9.63 -8.50 13.18
N PRO A 72 -10.76 -8.83 13.85
CA PRO A 72 -10.93 -8.58 15.30
C PRO A 72 -9.82 -9.15 16.19
N LYS A 73 -9.11 -10.20 15.75
CA LYS A 73 -7.93 -10.74 16.46
C LYS A 73 -6.82 -9.71 16.62
N PHE A 74 -6.77 -8.69 15.75
CA PHE A 74 -5.83 -7.57 15.90
C PHE A 74 -5.92 -6.92 17.28
N ILE A 75 -7.14 -6.75 17.79
CA ILE A 75 -7.39 -6.06 19.06
C ILE A 75 -6.77 -6.85 20.23
N GLN A 76 -6.62 -8.17 20.08
CA GLN A 76 -6.07 -9.05 21.10
C GLN A 76 -4.54 -9.14 21.02
N GLN A 77 -3.90 -8.45 20.08
CA GLN A 77 -2.46 -8.52 19.86
C GLN A 77 -1.70 -7.93 21.05
N VAL A 78 -0.78 -8.75 21.54
CA VAL A 78 0.18 -8.41 22.59
C VAL A 78 1.55 -8.84 22.09
N ILE A 79 2.46 -7.87 21.97
CA ILE A 79 3.81 -8.09 21.50
C ILE A 79 4.76 -7.84 22.65
N ASP A 80 5.62 -8.82 22.91
CA ASP A 80 6.66 -8.70 23.92
C ASP A 80 7.95 -8.31 23.20
N PHE A 81 8.37 -7.05 23.36
CA PHE A 81 9.62 -6.55 22.81
C PHE A 81 10.77 -6.79 23.78
N ASP A 82 11.90 -7.25 23.25
CA ASP A 82 13.15 -7.36 24.00
C ASP A 82 13.63 -5.97 24.43
N GLU A 83 14.38 -5.89 25.55
CA GLU A 83 14.88 -4.61 26.10
C GLU A 83 15.78 -3.81 25.13
N HIS A 84 16.13 -4.38 23.97
CA HIS A 84 17.03 -3.81 22.97
C HIS A 84 16.33 -3.21 21.74
N GLU A 85 15.00 -3.28 21.64
CA GLU A 85 14.27 -2.64 20.53
C GLU A 85 13.93 -1.17 20.82
N ASP A 86 14.32 -0.27 19.91
CA ASP A 86 13.96 1.15 19.97
C ASP A 86 12.51 1.36 19.54
N LEU A 87 11.57 1.01 20.41
CA LEU A 87 10.15 1.25 20.17
C LEU A 87 9.83 2.73 20.07
N GLN A 88 10.56 3.58 20.78
CA GLN A 88 10.28 5.01 20.86
C GLN A 88 10.37 5.69 19.49
N HIS A 89 11.29 5.24 18.64
CA HIS A 89 11.54 5.81 17.32
C HIS A 89 11.15 4.90 16.14
N SER A 90 10.60 3.71 16.41
CA SER A 90 10.22 2.77 15.36
C SER A 90 8.72 2.74 15.08
N VAL A 91 8.33 2.53 13.82
CA VAL A 91 6.95 2.26 13.41
C VAL A 91 6.75 0.75 13.36
N ILE A 92 5.74 0.24 14.07
CA ILE A 92 5.37 -1.17 14.00
C ILE A 92 4.42 -1.33 12.81
N SER A 93 4.73 -2.22 11.87
CA SER A 93 3.94 -2.42 10.66
C SER A 93 3.54 -3.88 10.48
N TRP A 94 2.24 -4.15 10.53
CA TRP A 94 1.63 -5.44 10.19
C TRP A 94 1.34 -5.52 8.71
N ALA A 95 1.20 -6.74 8.21
CA ALA A 95 0.93 -6.96 6.80
C ALA A 95 -0.56 -6.71 6.51
N GLY A 96 -0.84 -6.19 5.31
CA GLY A 96 -2.16 -6.15 4.71
C GLY A 96 -2.27 -7.22 3.64
N TYR A 97 -3.41 -7.91 3.60
CA TYR A 97 -3.77 -8.85 2.55
C TYR A 97 -4.60 -8.13 1.49
N ASN A 98 -4.05 -8.00 0.29
CA ASN A 98 -4.76 -7.39 -0.83
C ASN A 98 -5.71 -8.41 -1.46
N VAL A 99 -7.02 -8.13 -1.40
CA VAL A 99 -8.05 -9.07 -1.89
C VAL A 99 -8.05 -9.23 -3.42
N VAL A 100 -7.48 -8.27 -4.15
CA VAL A 100 -7.41 -8.29 -5.62
C VAL A 100 -6.38 -9.28 -6.10
N ASN A 101 -5.17 -9.31 -5.53
CA ASN A 101 -4.05 -10.10 -6.07
C ASN A 101 -3.48 -11.14 -5.09
N GLY A 102 -3.94 -11.17 -3.84
CA GLY A 102 -3.48 -12.11 -2.82
C GLY A 102 -2.09 -11.80 -2.24
N LEU A 103 -1.53 -10.64 -2.55
CA LEU A 103 -0.28 -10.19 -1.93
C LEU A 103 -0.49 -9.85 -0.46
N MET A 104 0.50 -10.20 0.36
CA MET A 104 0.55 -9.92 1.79
C MET A 104 1.87 -9.21 2.12
N TYR A 105 1.81 -7.89 2.34
CA TYR A 105 2.98 -7.04 2.62
C TYR A 105 2.53 -5.70 3.22
N GLY A 106 3.38 -4.66 3.19
CA GLY A 106 3.09 -3.37 3.83
C GLY A 106 1.99 -2.52 3.16
N ASN A 107 1.54 -2.84 1.94
CA ASN A 107 0.42 -2.15 1.29
C ASN A 107 -0.88 -2.45 2.03
N GLY A 108 -1.58 -1.40 2.47
CA GLY A 108 -2.75 -1.49 3.35
C GLY A 108 -2.46 -2.29 4.63
N GLY A 109 -1.22 -2.29 5.12
CA GLY A 109 -0.88 -2.86 6.41
C GLY A 109 -1.22 -1.90 7.55
N LEU A 110 -1.67 -2.44 8.69
CA LEU A 110 -1.84 -1.65 9.92
C LEU A 110 -0.49 -1.12 10.39
N LYS A 111 -0.47 0.11 10.90
CA LYS A 111 0.76 0.75 11.38
C LYS A 111 0.54 1.43 12.71
N CYS A 112 1.42 1.18 13.66
CA CYS A 112 1.49 1.89 14.94
C CYS A 112 2.64 2.88 14.92
N TRP A 113 2.29 4.16 14.96
CA TRP A 113 3.19 5.28 14.79
C TRP A 113 3.53 5.93 16.13
N PRO A 114 4.81 6.30 16.40
CA PRO A 114 5.13 7.20 17.49
C PRO A 114 4.56 8.60 17.20
N LYS A 115 3.71 9.13 18.09
CA LYS A 115 3.02 10.42 17.88
C LYS A 115 3.99 11.57 17.61
N LYS A 116 5.01 11.71 18.46
CA LYS A 116 6.03 12.77 18.34
C LYS A 116 6.82 12.66 17.04
N PHE A 117 7.07 11.44 16.55
CA PHE A 117 7.76 11.25 15.27
C PHE A 117 6.90 11.81 14.12
N VAL A 118 5.63 11.43 14.06
CA VAL A 118 4.71 11.87 12.99
C VAL A 118 4.50 13.40 12.98
N LEU A 119 4.41 14.03 14.15
CA LEU A 119 4.27 15.49 14.22
C LEU A 119 5.48 16.24 13.63
N ASN A 120 6.67 15.64 13.67
CA ASN A 120 7.92 16.27 13.25
C ASN A 120 8.39 15.85 11.86
N MET A 121 7.84 14.77 11.29
CA MET A 121 8.25 14.28 9.97
C MET A 121 7.86 15.28 8.85
N ARG A 122 8.60 15.22 7.74
CA ARG A 122 8.37 16.00 6.53
C ARG A 122 8.50 15.08 5.33
N THR A 123 7.37 14.57 4.85
CA THR A 123 7.30 13.59 3.76
C THR A 123 6.35 14.06 2.67
N HIS A 124 6.35 13.38 1.51
CA HIS A 124 5.40 13.63 0.42
C HIS A 124 5.31 15.11 0.05
N GLU A 125 4.13 15.73 0.16
CA GLU A 125 3.88 17.13 -0.17
C GLU A 125 4.74 18.11 0.65
N ASN A 126 5.23 17.70 1.83
CA ASN A 126 6.04 18.52 2.73
C ASN A 126 7.53 18.14 2.75
N ALA A 127 7.94 17.13 1.98
CA ALA A 127 9.32 16.68 1.89
C ALA A 127 10.25 17.79 1.42
N ASP A 128 11.49 17.82 1.93
CA ASP A 128 12.52 18.72 1.39
C ASP A 128 12.71 18.42 -0.11
N PRO A 129 12.58 19.40 -1.02
CA PRO A 129 12.77 19.19 -2.45
C PRO A 129 14.12 18.56 -2.82
N ASN A 130 15.13 18.69 -1.95
CA ASN A 130 16.45 18.08 -2.13
C ASN A 130 16.54 16.64 -1.57
N ASN A 131 15.53 16.16 -0.84
CA ASN A 131 15.41 14.77 -0.42
C ASN A 131 14.49 14.03 -1.39
N ALA A 132 15.08 13.46 -2.45
CA ALA A 132 14.37 12.67 -3.46
C ALA A 132 13.70 11.42 -2.86
N HIS A 133 14.29 10.83 -1.81
CA HIS A 133 13.82 9.59 -1.18
C HIS A 133 12.49 9.77 -0.43
N ALA A 134 12.22 10.97 0.09
CA ALA A 134 11.00 11.29 0.83
C ALA A 134 9.84 11.81 -0.03
N GLN A 135 10.04 11.98 -1.35
CA GLN A 135 9.03 12.60 -2.22
C GLN A 135 7.81 11.71 -2.45
N VAL A 136 7.99 10.39 -2.50
CA VAL A 136 6.94 9.42 -2.90
C VAL A 136 6.62 8.40 -1.81
N ASP A 137 7.55 8.13 -0.90
CA ASP A 137 7.37 7.16 0.16
C ASP A 137 8.07 7.59 1.46
N PHE A 138 7.55 7.12 2.59
CA PHE A 138 8.10 7.33 3.92
C PHE A 138 9.05 6.18 4.35
N CYS A 139 9.09 5.07 3.61
CA CYS A 139 9.71 3.82 4.05
C CYS A 139 11.23 3.85 4.27
N TRP A 140 11.93 4.91 3.85
CA TRP A 140 13.39 4.96 3.83
C TRP A 140 14.01 5.81 4.93
N ASP A 141 13.25 6.76 5.47
CA ASP A 141 13.70 7.66 6.55
C ASP A 141 13.16 7.23 7.93
N ILE A 142 12.46 6.10 7.99
CA ILE A 142 11.76 5.60 9.19
C ILE A 142 12.26 4.21 9.54
N ASN A 143 12.57 4.00 10.82
CA ASN A 143 12.85 2.65 11.32
C ASN A 143 11.54 1.86 11.43
N TYR A 144 11.44 0.73 10.75
CA TYR A 144 10.26 -0.12 10.78
C TYR A 144 10.54 -1.44 11.49
N ILE A 145 9.69 -1.78 12.45
CA ILE A 145 9.54 -3.13 12.97
C ILE A 145 8.49 -3.82 12.10
N GLN A 146 8.94 -4.72 11.22
CA GLN A 146 8.11 -5.34 10.20
C GLN A 146 7.52 -6.67 10.73
N MET A 147 6.22 -6.67 11.00
CA MET A 147 5.49 -7.86 11.45
C MET A 147 5.00 -8.66 10.24
N ASN A 148 5.20 -9.98 10.29
CA ASN A 148 4.75 -10.90 9.24
C ASN A 148 3.24 -11.17 9.34
N SER A 149 2.67 -11.11 10.54
CA SER A 149 1.25 -11.35 10.79
C SER A 149 0.38 -10.36 10.02
N CYS A 150 -0.77 -10.85 9.56
CA CYS A 150 -1.72 -10.09 8.76
C CYS A 150 -3.06 -9.99 9.48
N PHE A 151 -3.45 -8.75 9.79
CA PHE A 151 -4.74 -8.46 10.42
C PHE A 151 -5.55 -7.40 9.67
N SER A 152 -5.17 -7.10 8.42
CA SER A 152 -5.85 -6.12 7.57
C SER A 152 -6.17 -6.74 6.22
N TYR A 153 -7.42 -6.58 5.76
CA TYR A 153 -7.85 -6.94 4.43
C TYR A 153 -8.10 -5.67 3.63
N VAL A 154 -7.39 -5.50 2.52
CA VAL A 154 -7.41 -4.29 1.69
C VAL A 154 -8.42 -4.46 0.57
N TYR A 155 -9.47 -3.64 0.57
CA TYR A 155 -10.56 -3.62 -0.41
C TYR A 155 -10.49 -2.40 -1.31
N ASN A 156 -9.35 -2.23 -1.98
CA ASN A 156 -9.07 -1.12 -2.89
C ASN A 156 -9.72 -1.26 -4.27
N ASN A 157 -10.80 -2.02 -4.37
CA ASN A 157 -11.38 -2.46 -5.63
C ASN A 157 -12.88 -2.20 -5.74
N HIS A 158 -13.40 -1.25 -4.96
CA HIS A 158 -14.84 -0.97 -4.92
C HIS A 158 -15.34 -0.32 -6.22
N THR A 159 -14.58 0.64 -6.77
CA THR A 159 -14.81 1.28 -8.08
C THR A 159 -13.64 1.04 -9.03
N ALA A 160 -13.88 1.22 -10.34
CA ALA A 160 -12.83 1.15 -11.36
C ALA A 160 -11.69 2.14 -11.07
N GLN A 161 -12.03 3.39 -10.74
CA GLN A 161 -11.06 4.42 -10.38
C GLN A 161 -10.22 4.05 -9.16
N GLN A 162 -10.83 3.54 -8.09
CA GLN A 162 -10.09 3.16 -6.88
C GLN A 162 -9.12 2.00 -7.19
N ALA A 163 -9.59 0.99 -7.93
CA ALA A 163 -8.77 -0.16 -8.33
C ALA A 163 -7.60 0.28 -9.21
N TRP A 164 -7.87 1.09 -10.24
CA TRP A 164 -6.86 1.68 -11.09
C TRP A 164 -5.85 2.49 -10.29
N ARG A 165 -6.29 3.39 -9.41
CA ARG A 165 -5.39 4.24 -8.63
C ARG A 165 -4.48 3.41 -7.73
N ALA A 166 -5.02 2.38 -7.09
CA ALA A 166 -4.22 1.48 -6.25
C ALA A 166 -3.16 0.74 -7.08
N GLY A 167 -3.55 0.15 -8.21
CA GLY A 167 -2.62 -0.51 -9.12
C GLY A 167 -1.57 0.45 -9.66
N PHE A 168 -2.00 1.62 -10.15
CA PHE A 168 -1.14 2.67 -10.70
C PHE A 168 -0.06 3.09 -9.71
N ARG A 169 -0.45 3.37 -8.47
CA ARG A 169 0.51 3.75 -7.42
C ARG A 169 1.51 2.65 -7.14
N GLU A 170 1.09 1.39 -7.04
CA GLU A 170 2.02 0.28 -6.80
C GLU A 170 2.93 -0.01 -8.01
N GLY A 171 2.41 0.15 -9.24
CA GLY A 171 3.20 0.06 -10.48
C GLY A 171 4.31 1.09 -10.56
N VAL A 172 4.05 2.33 -10.11
CA VAL A 172 5.06 3.38 -9.96
C VAL A 172 6.03 3.02 -8.82
N LYS A 173 5.52 2.81 -7.60
CA LYS A 173 6.34 2.65 -6.39
C LYS A 173 7.31 1.48 -6.47
N MET A 174 6.88 0.35 -7.01
CA MET A 174 7.73 -0.85 -7.12
C MET A 174 8.80 -0.74 -8.21
N ALA A 175 8.72 0.28 -9.08
CA ALA A 175 9.73 0.56 -10.09
C ALA A 175 10.84 1.50 -9.59
N LEU A 176 10.73 2.04 -8.39
CA LEU A 176 11.70 2.97 -7.81
C LEU A 176 12.70 2.24 -6.93
N ASP A 177 13.96 2.68 -6.94
CA ASP A 177 14.92 2.32 -5.89
C ASP A 177 14.91 3.43 -4.84
N ARG A 178 14.52 3.07 -3.62
CA ARG A 178 14.43 4.01 -2.49
C ARG A 178 13.66 5.31 -2.80
N GLY A 179 12.60 5.23 -3.60
CA GLY A 179 11.80 6.41 -3.98
C GLY A 179 12.37 7.22 -5.15
N VAL A 180 13.44 6.75 -5.80
CA VAL A 180 14.07 7.40 -6.95
C VAL A 180 13.87 6.56 -8.20
N ARG A 181 13.55 7.20 -9.33
CA ARG A 181 13.48 6.54 -10.63
C ARG A 181 14.85 6.01 -11.02
N VAL A 182 14.88 4.79 -11.54
CA VAL A 182 16.11 4.12 -11.97
C VAL A 182 16.16 3.95 -13.48
N THR A 183 17.34 3.63 -14.01
CA THR A 183 17.50 3.22 -15.40
C THR A 183 16.87 1.84 -15.65
N LYS A 184 16.66 1.49 -16.93
CA LYS A 184 16.14 0.16 -17.32
C LYS A 184 17.03 -0.99 -16.81
N GLU A 185 18.35 -0.82 -16.83
CA GLU A 185 19.29 -1.86 -16.35
C GLU A 185 19.22 -2.02 -14.83
N GLU A 186 19.15 -0.92 -14.08
CA GLU A 186 18.98 -0.94 -12.63
C GLU A 186 17.61 -1.51 -12.22
N PHE A 187 16.55 -1.21 -12.98
CA PHE A 187 15.21 -1.75 -12.75
C PHE A 187 15.22 -3.29 -12.72
N ALA A 188 15.91 -3.94 -13.67
CA ALA A 188 16.04 -5.40 -13.71
C ALA A 188 16.79 -5.98 -12.49
N ASN A 189 17.57 -5.15 -11.80
CA ASN A 189 18.37 -5.51 -10.63
C ASN A 189 17.77 -5.03 -9.30
N LEU A 190 16.55 -4.47 -9.31
CA LEU A 190 15.84 -4.11 -8.08
C LEU A 190 15.64 -5.34 -7.19
N HIS A 191 15.42 -5.08 -5.91
CA HIS A 191 15.24 -6.15 -4.92
C HIS A 191 14.13 -7.13 -5.35
N TRP A 192 14.47 -8.42 -5.46
CA TRP A 192 13.60 -9.45 -6.04
C TRP A 192 12.18 -9.49 -5.45
N LYS A 193 12.02 -9.25 -4.13
CA LYS A 193 10.70 -9.19 -3.48
C LYS A 193 9.80 -8.10 -4.08
N ASN A 194 10.37 -6.95 -4.44
CA ASN A 194 9.60 -5.85 -5.03
C ASN A 194 9.27 -6.16 -6.48
N LEU A 195 10.23 -6.70 -7.24
CA LEU A 195 9.98 -7.15 -8.62
C LEU A 195 8.89 -8.23 -8.69
N HIS A 196 8.93 -9.24 -7.81
CA HIS A 196 7.90 -10.29 -7.81
C HIS A 196 6.52 -9.74 -7.45
N ARG A 197 6.42 -8.85 -6.46
CA ARG A 197 5.16 -8.16 -6.12
C ARG A 197 4.66 -7.32 -7.29
N LEU A 198 5.55 -6.59 -7.95
CA LEU A 198 5.23 -5.83 -9.17
C LEU A 198 4.66 -6.76 -10.24
N TYR A 199 5.33 -7.87 -10.56
CA TYR A 199 4.84 -8.80 -11.58
C TYR A 199 3.44 -9.32 -11.24
N ILE A 200 3.16 -9.61 -9.97
CA ILE A 200 1.84 -10.04 -9.50
C ILE A 200 0.80 -8.92 -9.69
N TRP A 201 1.12 -7.66 -9.37
CA TRP A 201 0.26 -6.52 -9.68
C TRP A 201 -0.04 -6.37 -11.17
N LEU A 202 0.92 -6.73 -12.03
CA LEU A 202 0.80 -6.63 -13.49
C LEU A 202 0.03 -7.82 -14.10
N THR A 203 -0.25 -8.90 -13.35
CA THR A 203 -0.80 -10.13 -13.94
C THR A 203 -1.99 -10.72 -13.21
N VAL A 204 -2.10 -10.60 -11.88
CA VAL A 204 -3.08 -11.33 -11.06
C VAL A 204 -4.19 -10.41 -10.59
N GLY A 205 -5.43 -10.89 -10.69
CA GLY A 205 -6.56 -10.30 -9.98
C GLY A 205 -7.83 -10.14 -10.80
N SER A 206 -7.86 -10.63 -12.03
CA SER A 206 -9.05 -10.58 -12.90
C SER A 206 -10.30 -11.24 -12.28
N ASP A 207 -10.12 -12.13 -11.31
CA ASP A 207 -11.20 -12.76 -10.54
C ASP A 207 -11.88 -11.86 -9.51
N ALA A 208 -11.26 -10.73 -9.17
CA ALA A 208 -11.80 -9.77 -8.22
C ALA A 208 -12.57 -8.66 -8.94
N LYS A 209 -13.57 -8.08 -8.25
CA LYS A 209 -14.27 -6.88 -8.72
C LYS A 209 -13.26 -5.81 -9.12
N ASN A 210 -13.38 -5.22 -10.31
CA ASN A 210 -12.46 -4.22 -10.86
C ASN A 210 -10.97 -4.64 -10.90
N GLY A 211 -10.66 -5.94 -10.83
CA GLY A 211 -9.28 -6.41 -10.79
C GLY A 211 -8.50 -6.16 -12.08
N LEU A 212 -9.18 -6.19 -13.24
CA LEU A 212 -8.57 -5.76 -14.50
C LEU A 212 -8.19 -4.28 -14.50
N TRP A 213 -8.97 -3.41 -13.83
CA TRP A 213 -8.61 -2.00 -13.65
C TRP A 213 -7.38 -1.83 -12.77
N ALA A 214 -7.23 -2.63 -11.72
CA ALA A 214 -6.01 -2.67 -10.91
C ALA A 214 -4.78 -3.11 -11.73
N ILE A 215 -4.92 -4.17 -12.53
CA ILE A 215 -3.85 -4.62 -13.43
C ILE A 215 -3.51 -3.55 -14.48
N TYR A 216 -4.53 -2.95 -15.09
CA TYR A 216 -4.36 -1.85 -16.05
C TYR A 216 -3.59 -0.69 -15.43
N GLY A 217 -4.03 -0.24 -14.24
CA GLY A 217 -3.36 0.82 -13.49
C GLY A 217 -1.90 0.48 -13.21
N ALA A 218 -1.61 -0.72 -12.69
CA ALA A 218 -0.23 -1.13 -12.41
C ALA A 218 0.66 -1.13 -13.65
N ARG A 219 0.14 -1.62 -14.79
CA ARG A 219 0.87 -1.61 -16.06
C ARG A 219 1.10 -0.19 -16.57
N GLU A 220 0.10 0.69 -16.44
CA GLU A 220 0.21 2.09 -16.85
C GLU A 220 1.22 2.84 -15.97
N GLY A 221 1.12 2.70 -14.64
CA GLY A 221 2.03 3.34 -13.69
C GLY A 221 3.48 2.95 -13.91
N LEU A 222 3.76 1.65 -14.12
CA LEU A 222 5.09 1.17 -14.47
C LEU A 222 5.57 1.75 -15.81
N TYR A 223 4.73 1.67 -16.86
CA TYR A 223 5.10 2.15 -18.19
C TYR A 223 5.40 3.65 -18.19
N LYS A 224 4.56 4.47 -17.54
CA LYS A 224 4.78 5.90 -17.43
C LYS A 224 6.08 6.21 -16.69
N THR A 225 6.32 5.54 -15.57
CA THR A 225 7.51 5.75 -14.75
C THR A 225 8.79 5.38 -15.49
N MET A 226 8.80 4.28 -16.24
CA MET A 226 10.04 3.73 -16.80
C MET A 226 10.26 4.06 -18.28
N ALA A 227 9.21 4.23 -19.07
CA ALA A 227 9.27 4.38 -20.53
C ALA A 227 8.81 5.76 -21.04
N THR A 228 8.51 6.72 -20.15
CA THR A 228 8.09 8.07 -20.56
C THR A 228 8.77 9.16 -19.71
N GLU A 229 8.52 10.42 -20.07
CA GLU A 229 8.94 11.61 -19.31
C GLU A 229 7.92 12.03 -18.24
N TRP A 230 6.94 11.17 -17.91
CA TRP A 230 5.99 11.48 -16.86
C TRP A 230 6.71 11.62 -15.51
N ASP A 231 6.49 12.74 -14.83
CA ASP A 231 7.05 12.97 -13.50
C ASP A 231 6.36 12.07 -12.48
N TYR A 232 7.12 11.08 -12.00
CA TYR A 232 6.65 10.05 -11.09
C TYR A 232 6.30 10.59 -9.71
N ILE A 233 6.74 11.79 -9.34
CA ILE A 233 6.40 12.43 -8.07
C ILE A 233 4.89 12.69 -7.98
N ASN A 234 4.22 12.93 -9.12
CA ASN A 234 2.77 13.15 -9.18
C ASN A 234 1.95 11.96 -8.64
N VAL A 235 2.54 10.77 -8.48
CA VAL A 235 1.88 9.59 -7.88
C VAL A 235 1.41 9.80 -6.44
N ARG A 236 1.98 10.78 -5.74
CA ARG A 236 1.62 11.11 -4.35
C ARG A 236 0.36 11.94 -4.23
N ASP A 237 -0.04 12.62 -5.31
CA ASP A 237 -1.11 13.59 -5.33
C ASP A 237 -2.39 12.93 -5.83
N PHE A 238 -3.37 12.78 -4.94
CA PHE A 238 -4.62 12.08 -5.26
C PHE A 238 -5.54 12.95 -6.11
N GLU A 239 -5.50 14.27 -5.99
CA GLU A 239 -6.26 15.17 -6.86
C GLU A 239 -5.72 15.11 -8.29
N TYR A 240 -4.39 15.13 -8.45
CA TYR A 240 -3.74 14.91 -9.74
C TYR A 240 -4.19 13.58 -10.35
N LEU A 241 -4.14 12.48 -9.59
CA LEU A 241 -4.52 11.16 -10.10
C LEU A 241 -6.02 11.07 -10.43
N ASN A 242 -6.88 11.75 -9.66
CA ASN A 242 -8.32 11.83 -9.94
C ASN A 242 -8.59 12.60 -11.24
N ASN A 243 -7.89 13.71 -11.47
CA ASN A 243 -7.97 14.47 -12.72
C ASN A 243 -7.42 13.65 -13.89
N TYR A 244 -6.28 12.99 -13.71
CA TYR A 244 -5.69 12.10 -14.72
C TYR A 244 -6.65 10.98 -15.12
N TRP A 245 -7.29 10.32 -14.15
CA TRP A 245 -8.34 9.33 -14.42
C TRP A 245 -9.45 9.92 -15.28
N ASN A 246 -10.00 11.07 -14.87
CA ASN A 246 -11.12 11.71 -15.54
C ASN A 246 -10.78 12.21 -16.95
N GLU A 247 -9.54 12.59 -17.22
CA GLU A 247 -9.14 13.22 -18.49
C GLU A 247 -8.46 12.25 -19.45
N GLN A 248 -7.60 11.36 -18.92
CA GLN A 248 -6.69 10.54 -19.73
C GLN A 248 -7.11 9.08 -19.80
N VAL A 249 -7.76 8.55 -18.76
CA VAL A 249 -8.22 7.16 -18.74
C VAL A 249 -9.57 7.04 -19.44
N LYS A 250 -9.53 7.10 -20.77
CA LYS A 250 -10.69 7.02 -21.68
C LYS A 250 -10.84 5.63 -22.26
N ILE A 251 -11.05 4.66 -21.38
CA ILE A 251 -11.22 3.25 -21.76
C ILE A 251 -12.62 2.81 -21.36
N GLU A 252 -13.38 2.34 -22.35
CA GLU A 252 -14.64 1.66 -22.12
C GLU A 252 -14.38 0.24 -21.60
N GLU A 253 -15.24 -0.27 -20.73
CA GLU A 253 -15.07 -1.57 -20.07
C GLU A 253 -14.83 -2.71 -21.07
N GLU A 254 -15.53 -2.69 -22.21
CA GLU A 254 -15.42 -3.68 -23.29
C GLU A 254 -14.00 -3.72 -23.92
N ASN A 255 -13.30 -2.58 -23.90
CA ASN A 255 -11.96 -2.41 -24.47
C ASN A 255 -10.84 -2.52 -23.41
N LEU A 256 -11.19 -2.71 -22.13
CA LEU A 256 -10.22 -2.72 -21.02
C LEU A 256 -9.18 -3.83 -21.18
N LEU A 257 -9.63 -5.03 -21.53
CA LEU A 257 -8.72 -6.16 -21.68
C LEU A 257 -7.70 -5.92 -22.81
N ASP A 258 -8.12 -5.32 -23.92
CA ASP A 258 -7.22 -4.98 -25.02
C ASP A 258 -6.22 -3.88 -24.62
N ALA A 259 -6.68 -2.88 -23.85
CA ALA A 259 -5.79 -1.85 -23.30
C ALA A 259 -4.74 -2.45 -22.34
N VAL A 260 -5.16 -3.39 -21.48
CA VAL A 260 -4.26 -4.16 -20.60
C VAL A 260 -3.22 -4.93 -21.43
N LYS A 261 -3.64 -5.67 -22.46
CA LYS A 261 -2.73 -6.42 -23.34
C LYS A 261 -1.77 -5.51 -24.08
N LYS A 262 -2.25 -4.37 -24.60
CA LYS A 262 -1.41 -3.37 -25.28
C LYS A 262 -0.29 -2.87 -24.38
N LEU A 263 -0.59 -2.56 -23.11
CA LEU A 263 0.44 -2.19 -22.14
C LEU A 263 1.36 -3.38 -21.81
N GLY A 264 0.82 -4.60 -21.70
CA GLY A 264 1.62 -5.82 -21.50
C GLY A 264 2.67 -6.00 -22.59
N SER A 265 2.28 -5.88 -23.86
CA SER A 265 3.20 -5.92 -25.01
C SER A 265 4.26 -4.84 -24.94
N LYS A 266 3.90 -3.62 -24.54
CA LYS A 266 4.85 -2.51 -24.38
C LYS A 266 5.86 -2.78 -23.26
N LEU A 267 5.40 -3.21 -22.09
CA LEU A 267 6.27 -3.56 -20.96
C LEU A 267 7.24 -4.68 -21.32
N LEU A 268 6.77 -5.71 -22.03
CA LEU A 268 7.62 -6.80 -22.49
C LEU A 268 8.66 -6.31 -23.51
N ASN A 269 8.23 -5.58 -24.56
CA ASN A 269 9.11 -5.23 -25.68
C ASN A 269 10.04 -4.03 -25.41
N GLU A 270 9.62 -3.07 -24.59
CA GLU A 270 10.37 -1.83 -24.33
C GLU A 270 11.19 -1.92 -23.04
N LEU A 271 10.70 -2.66 -22.03
CA LEU A 271 11.31 -2.75 -20.70
C LEU A 271 11.78 -4.15 -20.31
N ASP A 272 11.59 -5.17 -21.16
CA ASP A 272 11.96 -6.57 -20.88
C ASP A 272 11.33 -7.13 -19.59
N VAL A 273 10.13 -6.65 -19.24
CA VAL A 273 9.42 -7.11 -18.03
C VAL A 273 8.92 -8.54 -18.28
N PRO A 274 9.30 -9.53 -17.44
CA PRO A 274 9.04 -10.95 -17.68
C PRO A 274 7.61 -11.36 -17.28
N ILE A 275 6.61 -10.73 -17.90
CA ILE A 275 5.19 -11.01 -17.67
C ILE A 275 4.50 -11.46 -18.96
N PRO A 276 3.41 -12.24 -18.88
CA PRO A 276 2.56 -12.50 -20.03
C PRO A 276 1.86 -11.22 -20.50
N VAL A 277 1.71 -11.10 -21.83
CA VAL A 277 0.94 -10.03 -22.46
C VAL A 277 -0.51 -10.08 -22.00
N ASP A 278 -1.13 -11.25 -22.06
CA ASP A 278 -2.41 -11.51 -21.43
C ASP A 278 -2.24 -11.55 -19.91
N PRO A 279 -3.06 -10.79 -19.13
CA PRO A 279 -3.11 -11.00 -17.69
C PRO A 279 -3.66 -12.41 -17.41
N PHE A 280 -3.49 -12.90 -16.19
CA PHE A 280 -4.09 -14.17 -15.80
C PHE A 280 -5.62 -14.09 -15.94
N SER A 281 -6.22 -15.16 -16.46
CA SER A 281 -7.67 -15.34 -16.46
C SER A 281 -8.22 -15.39 -15.03
N GLU A 282 -9.53 -15.31 -14.86
CA GLU A 282 -10.14 -15.42 -13.52
C GLU A 282 -9.76 -16.73 -12.83
N GLU A 283 -9.78 -17.85 -13.57
CA GLU A 283 -9.41 -19.16 -13.04
C GLU A 283 -7.93 -19.22 -12.64
N GLN A 284 -7.06 -18.66 -13.49
CA GLN A 284 -5.62 -18.59 -13.20
C GLN A 284 -5.33 -17.69 -12.00
N SER A 285 -6.02 -16.55 -11.86
CA SER A 285 -5.86 -15.65 -10.72
C SER A 285 -6.36 -16.29 -9.43
N LYS A 286 -7.53 -16.95 -9.45
CA LYS A 286 -8.04 -17.72 -8.30
C LYS A 286 -7.05 -18.81 -7.89
N PHE A 287 -6.60 -19.62 -8.85
CA PHE A 287 -5.64 -20.69 -8.58
C PHE A 287 -4.30 -20.15 -8.05
N PHE A 288 -3.76 -19.10 -8.66
CA PHE A 288 -2.51 -18.48 -8.20
C PHE A 288 -2.59 -18.09 -6.72
N LYS A 289 -3.69 -17.46 -6.29
CA LYS A 289 -3.89 -17.04 -4.90
C LYS A 289 -3.94 -18.21 -3.91
N THR A 290 -4.27 -19.44 -4.34
CA THR A 290 -4.29 -20.61 -3.43
C THR A 290 -2.92 -21.25 -3.28
N VAL A 291 -2.03 -21.10 -4.26
CA VAL A 291 -0.70 -21.75 -4.27
C VAL A 291 0.45 -20.79 -3.96
N TYR A 292 0.27 -19.49 -4.17
CA TYR A 292 1.32 -18.50 -3.95
C TYR A 292 1.59 -18.30 -2.46
N GLN A 293 2.88 -18.40 -2.10
CA GLN A 293 3.35 -18.15 -0.74
C GLN A 293 4.05 -16.80 -0.68
N ASN A 294 3.48 -15.88 0.09
CA ASN A 294 4.06 -14.55 0.28
C ASN A 294 5.40 -14.67 1.02
N PRO A 295 6.49 -14.07 0.50
CA PRO A 295 7.77 -14.11 1.19
C PRO A 295 7.69 -13.30 2.49
N GLY A 296 8.32 -13.81 3.55
CA GLY A 296 8.43 -13.10 4.84
C GLY A 296 9.00 -11.69 4.67
N ARG A 297 8.53 -10.76 5.50
CA ARG A 297 8.92 -9.33 5.47
C ARG A 297 10.31 -9.12 6.09
N MET A 298 10.68 -9.87 7.12
CA MET A 298 12.04 -9.89 7.70
C MET A 298 12.77 -11.21 7.41
N ALA A 299 14.12 -11.15 7.39
CA ALA A 299 14.98 -12.32 7.24
C ALA A 299 15.33 -12.99 8.58
N ASN A 300 15.27 -12.29 9.70
CA ASN A 300 15.63 -12.82 11.03
C ASN A 300 14.75 -12.20 12.13
N GLN A 301 14.41 -13.02 13.13
CA GLN A 301 13.67 -12.77 14.38
C GLN A 301 12.16 -12.51 14.24
N PHE A 302 11.38 -13.53 14.61
CA PHE A 302 9.93 -13.44 14.76
C PHE A 302 9.61 -12.86 16.14
N ILE A 303 8.98 -11.69 16.17
CA ILE A 303 8.54 -11.04 17.42
C ILE A 303 7.02 -11.18 17.60
N ASP A 304 6.28 -11.49 16.52
CA ASP A 304 4.82 -11.63 16.52
C ASP A 304 4.39 -13.10 16.73
N ILE A 305 3.33 -13.29 17.51
CA ILE A 305 2.68 -14.59 17.73
C ILE A 305 1.29 -14.53 17.07
N GLU A 306 1.11 -15.24 15.95
CA GLU A 306 -0.22 -15.56 15.43
C GLU A 306 -0.91 -16.56 16.38
N ARG A 307 -1.59 -16.06 17.42
CA ARG A 307 -2.51 -16.85 18.26
C ARG A 307 -3.94 -16.34 18.07
#